data_AF-A0A819BEV9-F1
#
_entry.id   AF-A0A819BEV9-F1
#
_cell.length_a   1.000
_cell.length_b   1.000
_cell.length_c   1.000
_cell.angle_alpha   90.00
_cell.angle_beta   90.00
_cell.angle_gamma   90.00
#
_symmetry.space_group_name_H-M   'P 1'
#
loop_
_entity.id
_entity.type
_entity.pdbx_description
1 polymer ?
#
loop_
_entity_poly.entity_id
_entity_poly.type
_entity_poly.pdbx_seq_one_letter_code
_entity_poly.pdbx_strand_id
1 'polypeptide(L)' 'GGCPYAKGATGNVATEDVIYLLDGLGYETGVDLNRLIDVSQFITNILKRDNMSKVARALLSKRQN' A
#
# COMPACT_ATOMS: atom_id res chain seq x y z
N GLY A 1 -5.29 6.87 4.39
CA GLY A 1 -6.33 7.86 4.77
C GLY A 1 -5.73 9.25 4.73
N GLY A 2 -6.46 10.28 5.18
CA GLY A 2 -5.96 11.66 5.27
C GLY A 2 -5.70 12.12 6.70
N CYS A 3 -5.10 13.30 6.86
CA CYS A 3 -4.90 13.96 8.16
C CYS A 3 -6.05 14.94 8.46
N PRO A 4 -6.72 14.88 9.63
CA PRO A 4 -7.80 15.82 9.97
C PRO A 4 -7.32 17.27 10.16
N TYR A 5 -6.04 17.47 10.49
CA TYR A 5 -5.44 18.79 10.71
C TYR A 5 -4.84 19.41 9.44
N ALA A 6 -4.65 18.62 8.37
CA ALA A 6 -4.05 19.06 7.13
C ALA A 6 -4.90 18.57 5.94
N LYS A 7 -5.83 19.44 5.50
CA LYS A 7 -6.81 19.10 4.45
C LYS A 7 -6.11 18.67 3.16
N GLY A 8 -6.39 17.46 2.70
CA GLY A 8 -5.81 16.89 1.48
C GLY A 8 -4.45 16.22 1.65
N ALA A 9 -3.82 16.33 2.83
CA ALA A 9 -2.57 15.63 3.11
C ALA A 9 -2.82 14.14 3.37
N THR A 10 -1.81 13.32 3.05
CA THR A 10 -1.79 11.90 3.40
C THR A 10 -1.72 11.73 4.92
N GLY A 11 -2.44 10.74 5.44
CA GLY A 11 -2.38 10.32 6.84
C GLY A 11 -1.19 9.39 7.08
N ASN A 12 -1.47 8.23 7.69
CA ASN A 12 -0.46 7.20 7.95
C ASN A 12 0.30 6.77 6.68
N VAL A 13 1.55 6.36 6.87
CA VAL A 13 2.34 5.65 5.85
C VAL A 13 1.63 4.36 5.43
N ALA A 14 1.70 4.02 4.14
CA ALA A 14 1.16 2.76 3.65
C ALA A 14 2.03 1.59 4.10
N THR A 15 1.41 0.53 4.61
CA THR A 15 2.14 -0.62 5.17
C THR A 15 2.97 -1.33 4.11
N GLU A 16 2.45 -1.46 2.89
CA GLU A 16 3.13 -2.06 1.75
C GLU A 16 4.44 -1.33 1.40
N ASP A 17 4.44 0.00 1.50
CA ASP A 17 5.62 0.80 1.21
C ASP A 17 6.72 0.57 2.26
N VAL A 18 6.34 0.35 3.52
CA VAL A 18 7.27 0.02 4.61
C VAL A 18 7.78 -1.41 4.48
N ILE A 19 6.90 -2.38 4.24
CA ILE A 19 7.29 -3.79 4.08
C ILE A 19 8.24 -3.94 2.88
N TYR A 20 7.92 -3.32 1.75
CA TYR A 20 8.80 -3.33 0.58
C TYR A 20 10.20 -2.76 0.86
N LEU A 21 10.28 -1.68 1.64
CA LEU A 21 11.56 -1.12 2.08
C LEU A 21 12.33 -2.11 2.96
N LEU A 22 11.66 -2.69 3.96
CA LEU A 22 12.29 -3.63 4.89
C LEU A 22 12.78 -4.89 4.19
N ASP A 23 11.98 -5.46 3.30
CA ASP A 23 12.35 -6.61 2.48
C ASP A 23 13.55 -6.27 1.58
N GLY A 24 13.56 -5.09 0.95
CA GLY A 24 14.67 -4.61 0.12
C GLY A 24 15.97 -4.36 0.90
N LEU A 25 15.87 -4.13 2.22
CA LEU A 25 17.00 -4.02 3.14
C LEU A 25 17.41 -5.36 3.76
N GLY A 26 16.68 -6.45 3.47
CA GLY A 26 16.96 -7.79 3.99
C GLY A 26 16.42 -8.06 5.39
N TYR A 27 15.47 -7.26 5.89
CA TYR A 27 14.80 -7.52 7.16
C TYR A 27 13.58 -8.42 6.97
N GLU A 28 13.48 -9.47 7.77
CA GLU A 28 12.29 -10.32 7.80
C GLU A 28 11.16 -9.66 8.60
N THR A 29 9.99 -9.54 7.98
CA THR A 29 8.78 -8.96 8.60
C THR A 29 7.71 -10.00 8.93
N GLY A 30 7.80 -11.20 8.33
CA GLY A 30 6.76 -12.23 8.41
C GLY A 30 5.47 -11.91 7.64
N VAL A 31 5.45 -10.83 6.85
CA VAL A 31 4.28 -10.38 6.11
C VAL A 31 4.40 -10.78 4.63
N ASP A 32 3.37 -11.42 4.09
CA ASP A 32 3.27 -11.67 2.65
C ASP A 32 2.81 -10.38 1.94
N LEU A 33 3.75 -9.72 1.26
CA LEU A 33 3.49 -8.46 0.56
C LEU A 33 2.43 -8.61 -0.54
N ASN A 34 2.38 -9.73 -1.26
CA ASN A 34 1.40 -9.91 -2.33
C ASN A 34 -0.01 -10.02 -1.77
N ARG A 35 -0.20 -10.79 -0.69
CA ARG A 35 -1.49 -10.89 0.00
C ARG A 35 -1.91 -9.55 0.60
N LEU A 36 -0.97 -8.80 1.17
CA LEU A 36 -1.26 -7.48 1.71
C LEU A 36 -1.77 -6.52 0.63
N ILE A 37 -1.16 -6.55 -0.57
CA ILE A 37 -1.60 -5.76 -1.74
C ILE A 37 -3.01 -6.16 -2.18
N ASP A 38 -3.34 -7.45 -2.18
CA ASP A 38 -4.68 -7.91 -2.56
C ASP A 38 -5.74 -7.39 -1.59
N VAL A 39 -5.45 -7.45 -0.29
CA VAL A 39 -6.33 -6.91 0.77
C VAL A 39 -6.48 -5.40 0.64
N SER A 40 -5.37 -4.67 0.40
CA SER A 40 -5.43 -3.23 0.28
C SER A 40 -6.19 -2.79 -0.97
N GLN A 41 -6.04 -3.50 -2.10
CA GLN A 41 -6.82 -3.24 -3.30
C GLN A 41 -8.31 -3.55 -3.11
N PHE A 42 -8.63 -4.64 -2.42
CA PHE A 42 -10.01 -5.00 -2.07
C PHE A 42 -10.71 -3.88 -1.29
N ILE A 43 -10.09 -3.39 -0.22
CA ILE A 43 -10.72 -2.33 0.59
C ILE A 43 -10.78 -0.98 -0.15
N THR A 44 -9.80 -0.66 -0.99
CA THR A 44 -9.82 0.59 -1.77
C THR A 44 -10.94 0.57 -2.82
N ASN A 45 -11.22 -0.59 -3.44
CA ASN A 45 -12.35 -0.77 -4.34
C ASN A 45 -13.69 -0.52 -3.62
N ILE A 46 -13.86 -1.07 -2.42
CA ILE A 46 -15.07 -0.85 -1.60
C ILE A 46 -15.24 0.63 -1.25
N LEU A 47 -14.14 1.28 -0.84
CA LEU A 47 -14.13 2.69 -0.47
C LEU A 47 -14.21 3.64 -1.68
N LYS A 48 -14.23 3.11 -2.90
CA LYS A 48 -14.27 3.87 -4.16
C LYS A 48 -13.19 4.96 -4.22
N ARG A 49 -11.97 4.60 -3.83
CA ARG A 49 -10.81 5.50 -3.86
C ARG A 49 -9.60 4.75 -4.39
N ASP A 50 -8.62 5.49 -4.89
CA ASP A 50 -7.36 4.91 -5.33
C ASP A 50 -6.56 4.32 -4.17
N ASN A 51 -5.76 3.30 -4.48
CA ASN A 51 -4.76 2.79 -3.54
C ASN A 51 -3.65 3.83 -3.36
N MET A 52 -3.34 4.19 -2.12
CA MET A 52 -2.38 5.24 -1.81
C MET A 52 -0.95 4.72 -1.65
N SER A 53 -0.73 3.41 -1.58
CA SER A 53 0.61 2.82 -1.62
C SER A 53 1.22 2.96 -3.01
N LYS A 54 2.46 3.45 -3.08
CA LYS A 54 3.22 3.50 -4.34
C LYS A 54 3.58 2.10 -4.82
N VAL A 55 3.98 1.23 -3.89
CA VAL A 55 4.35 -0.16 -4.16
C VAL A 55 3.15 -0.96 -4.69
N ALA A 56 2.00 -0.88 -4.02
CA ALA A 56 0.80 -1.59 -4.45
C ALA A 56 0.40 -1.18 -5.87
N ARG A 57 0.37 0.13 -6.16
CA ARG A 57 0.06 0.62 -7.53
C ARG A 57 1.01 0.08 -8.58
N ALA A 58 2.32 0.12 -8.31
CA ALA A 58 3.33 -0.36 -9.25
C ALA A 58 3.18 -1.86 -9.52
N LEU A 59 3.00 -2.67 -8.47
CA LEU A 59 2.90 -4.12 -8.59
C LEU A 59 1.57 -4.57 -9.21
N LEU A 60 0.46 -3.90 -8.88
CA LEU A 60 -0.83 -4.16 -9.52
C LEU A 60 -0.79 -3.81 -11.02
N SER A 61 -0.17 -2.69 -11.39
CA SER A 61 0.02 -2.33 -12.79
C SER A 61 0.88 -3.37 -13.52
N LYS A 62 1.94 -3.87 -12.88
CA LYS A 62 2.78 -4.94 -13.43
C LYS A 62 2.02 -6.25 -13.65
N ARG A 63 1.04 -6.59 -12.79
CA ARG A 63 0.23 -7.82 -12.91
C ARG A 63 -0.81 -7.79 -14.04
N GLN A 64 -1.13 -6.60 -14.56
CA GLN A 64 -2.12 -6.41 -15.62
C GLN A 64 -1.52 -6.48 -17.04
N ASN A 65 -0.18 -6.44 -17.13
CA ASN A 65 0.58 -6.62 -18.36
C ASN A 65 1.05 -8.08 -18.49
#